data_AF-A0A8T7GPP2-F1
#
_entry.id   AF-A0A8T7GPP2-F1
#
_cell.length_a   1.000
_cell.length_b   1.000
_cell.length_c   1.000
_cell.angle_alpha   90.00
_cell.angle_beta   90.00
_cell.angle_gamma   90.00
#
_symmetry.space_group_name_H-M   'P 1'
#
loop_
_entity.id
_entity.type
_entity.pdbx_description
1 polymer ?
#
loop_
_entity_poly.entity_id
_entity_poly.type
_entity_poly.pdbx_seq_one_letter_code
_entity_poly.pdbx_strand_id
1 'polypeptide(L)'
;MLAEEAPEKREAESGAEQEELPKKKIDVRAALSLIPPASQLLGKEKKQRERRVRLRFHNELKEGIAKVNPELLKEIGEAEYIEVVVAHRHRFRYRVEVDEQVPPNEVWVNGAKLPEYGVSDNSIATVRAVRA
;
A
#
# COMPACT_ATOMS: atom_id res chain seq x y z
N MET A 1 27.51 -33.11 -86.55
CA MET A 1 26.93 -33.23 -85.20
C MET A 1 28.03 -32.93 -84.20
N LEU A 2 27.68 -32.10 -83.22
CA LEU A 2 28.29 -31.91 -81.91
C LEU A 2 29.48 -30.93 -81.80
N ALA A 3 29.19 -29.93 -80.96
CA ALA A 3 29.95 -28.80 -80.45
C ALA A 3 31.10 -29.30 -79.52
N GLU A 4 31.98 -28.48 -78.93
CA GLU A 4 31.69 -27.31 -78.11
C GLU A 4 33.00 -26.59 -77.73
N GLU A 5 32.83 -25.35 -77.32
CA GLU A 5 33.78 -24.26 -77.16
C GLU A 5 34.81 -24.43 -76.02
N ALA A 6 35.96 -23.80 -76.17
CA ALA A 6 36.79 -23.32 -75.05
C ALA A 6 36.16 -22.00 -74.53
N PRO A 7 36.34 -21.52 -73.27
CA PRO A 7 37.66 -21.06 -72.81
C PRO A 7 37.93 -20.94 -71.27
N GLU A 8 39.19 -20.59 -70.99
CA GLU A 8 39.75 -19.67 -69.96
C GLU A 8 39.63 -19.86 -68.42
N LYS A 9 40.82 -20.13 -67.85
CA LYS A 9 41.55 -19.42 -66.75
C LYS A 9 40.78 -18.81 -65.56
N ARG A 10 41.24 -19.09 -64.33
CA ARG A 10 42.10 -18.21 -63.47
C ARG A 10 42.21 -18.72 -62.03
N GLU A 11 43.32 -18.33 -61.42
CA GLU A 11 43.80 -18.58 -60.05
C GLU A 11 42.84 -18.06 -58.96
N ALA A 12 42.90 -18.66 -57.76
CA ALA A 12 42.77 -18.02 -56.43
C ALA A 12 42.67 -19.14 -55.38
N GLU A 13 43.75 -19.48 -54.69
CA GLU A 13 44.15 -18.88 -53.42
C GLU A 13 43.18 -19.19 -52.27
N SER A 14 43.72 -20.03 -51.39
CA SER A 14 43.38 -20.26 -49.99
C SER A 14 43.03 -18.99 -49.22
N GLY A 15 41.92 -19.03 -48.47
CA GLY A 15 41.61 -18.01 -47.48
C GLY A 15 40.15 -18.02 -47.06
N ALA A 16 39.71 -19.07 -46.36
CA ALA A 16 38.42 -19.04 -45.67
C ALA A 16 38.56 -18.19 -44.39
N GLU A 17 38.56 -16.86 -44.56
CA GLU A 17 38.29 -15.93 -43.46
C GLU A 17 36.82 -16.13 -43.05
N GLN A 18 36.64 -16.74 -41.89
CA GLN A 18 35.34 -16.79 -41.23
C GLN A 18 35.02 -15.38 -40.73
N GLU A 19 34.15 -14.67 -41.44
CA GLU A 19 33.52 -13.46 -40.94
C GLU A 19 32.64 -13.82 -39.72
N GLU A 20 33.22 -13.72 -38.53
CA GLU A 20 32.46 -13.74 -37.28
C GLU A 20 31.59 -12.47 -37.21
N LEU A 21 30.32 -12.61 -37.61
CA LEU A 21 29.30 -11.59 -37.44
C LEU A 21 29.31 -11.09 -35.98
N PRO A 22 29.52 -9.79 -35.72
CA PRO A 22 29.60 -9.28 -34.36
C PRO A 22 28.23 -9.42 -33.69
N LYS A 23 28.14 -10.30 -32.69
CA LYS A 23 26.95 -10.48 -31.86
C LYS A 23 26.66 -9.17 -31.13
N LYS A 24 25.73 -8.36 -31.65
CA LYS A 24 25.24 -7.15 -30.99
C LYS A 24 24.63 -7.55 -29.65
N LYS A 25 25.31 -7.17 -28.56
CA LYS A 25 24.81 -7.30 -27.20
C LYS A 25 23.54 -6.47 -27.11
N ILE A 26 22.43 -7.13 -26.79
CA ILE A 26 21.13 -6.47 -26.65
C ILE A 26 21.20 -5.53 -25.44
N ASP A 27 20.89 -4.24 -25.64
CA ASP A 27 20.91 -3.24 -24.58
C ASP A 27 19.74 -3.44 -23.61
N VAL A 28 19.98 -4.25 -22.57
CA VAL A 28 19.03 -4.62 -21.52
C VAL A 28 18.39 -3.38 -20.86
N ARG A 29 19.15 -2.29 -20.73
CA ARG A 29 18.66 -1.02 -20.14
C ARG A 29 17.54 -0.36 -20.97
N ALA A 30 17.58 -0.48 -22.30
CA ALA A 30 16.55 0.07 -23.16
C ALA A 30 15.25 -0.75 -23.04
N ALA A 31 15.37 -2.08 -22.92
CA ALA A 31 14.24 -2.97 -22.68
C ALA A 31 13.60 -2.76 -21.29
N LEU A 32 14.42 -2.55 -20.26
CA LEU A 32 13.93 -2.27 -18.89
C LEU A 32 13.22 -0.92 -18.78
N SER A 33 13.57 0.06 -19.62
CA SER A 33 12.91 1.38 -19.65
C SER A 33 11.50 1.34 -20.25
N LEU A 34 11.19 0.31 -21.06
CA LEU A 34 9.86 0.09 -21.64
C LEU A 34 8.89 -0.53 -20.62
N ILE A 35 9.42 -1.28 -19.65
CA ILE A 35 8.62 -1.94 -18.63
C ILE A 35 8.42 -0.96 -17.48
N PRO A 36 7.18 -0.50 -17.21
CA PRO A 36 6.93 0.34 -16.06
C PRO A 36 7.40 -0.40 -14.80
N PRO A 37 8.14 0.26 -13.89
CA PRO A 37 8.57 -0.36 -12.65
C PRO A 37 7.35 -0.91 -11.90
N ALA A 38 7.49 -2.08 -11.26
CA ALA A 38 6.39 -2.75 -10.56
C ALA A 38 5.66 -1.83 -9.57
N SER A 39 6.37 -0.86 -8.98
CA SER A 39 5.81 0.17 -8.09
C SER A 39 4.82 1.13 -8.74
N GLN A 40 4.76 1.23 -10.08
CA GLN A 40 3.75 2.00 -10.81
C GLN A 40 2.50 1.17 -11.14
N LEU A 41 2.64 -0.16 -11.27
CA LEU A 41 1.53 -1.07 -11.55
C LEU A 41 0.73 -1.40 -10.29
N LEU A 42 1.40 -1.52 -9.14
CA LEU A 42 0.74 -1.55 -7.84
C LEU A 42 0.26 -0.12 -7.53
N GLY A 43 -0.99 0.17 -7.89
CA GLY A 43 -1.62 1.46 -7.62
C GLY A 43 -1.37 1.91 -6.18
N LYS A 44 -1.11 3.21 -6.00
CA LYS A 44 -0.97 3.81 -4.66
C LYS A 44 -2.22 3.50 -3.86
N GLU A 45 -2.18 2.47 -3.00
CA GLU A 45 -3.23 2.24 -2.03
C GLU A 45 -3.43 3.55 -1.27
N LYS A 46 -4.66 4.07 -1.28
CA LYS A 46 -5.03 5.21 -0.45
C LYS A 46 -4.77 4.80 0.99
N LYS A 47 -3.61 5.19 1.54
CA LYS A 47 -3.28 4.98 2.95
C LYS A 47 -4.46 5.47 3.77
N GLN A 48 -5.15 4.54 4.41
CA GLN A 48 -6.14 4.88 5.42
C GLN A 48 -5.41 5.74 6.45
N ARG A 49 -6.00 6.89 6.79
CA ARG A 49 -5.40 7.75 7.81
C ARG A 49 -5.71 7.09 9.15
N GLU A 50 -4.66 6.70 9.86
CA GLU A 50 -4.76 6.02 11.15
C GLU A 50 -4.07 6.88 12.21
N ARG A 51 -4.68 7.02 13.38
CA ARG A 51 -4.08 7.73 14.51
C ARG A 51 -4.06 6.84 15.74
N ARG A 52 -2.94 6.86 16.48
CA ARG A 52 -2.80 6.15 17.74
C ARG A 52 -3.17 7.09 18.89
N VAL A 53 -4.10 6.65 19.73
CA VAL A 53 -4.69 7.46 20.81
C VAL A 53 -4.92 6.60 22.04
N ARG A 54 -5.19 7.24 23.17
CA ARG A 54 -5.51 6.57 24.43
C ARG A 54 -7.03 6.47 24.59
N LEU A 55 -7.51 5.29 24.98
CA LEU A 55 -8.91 5.09 25.33
C LEU A 55 -9.13 5.47 26.80
N ARG A 56 -10.17 6.25 27.06
CA ARG A 56 -10.66 6.57 28.41
C ARG A 56 -12.04 6.01 28.63
N PHE A 57 -12.26 5.44 29.80
CA PHE A 57 -13.54 4.84 30.14
C PHE A 57 -14.43 5.85 30.86
N HIS A 58 -15.57 6.16 30.25
CA HIS A 58 -16.63 6.93 30.88
C HIS A 58 -17.90 6.09 30.84
N ASN A 59 -18.25 5.50 31.99
CA ASN A 59 -19.41 4.61 32.13
C ASN A 59 -20.76 5.36 31.96
N GLU A 60 -20.73 6.69 31.99
CA GLU A 60 -21.90 7.55 31.72
C GLU A 60 -22.27 7.59 30.23
N LEU A 61 -21.35 7.20 29.34
CA LEU A 61 -21.60 7.17 27.90
C LEU A 61 -22.47 5.97 27.50
N LYS A 62 -23.31 6.15 26.47
CA LYS A 62 -24.07 5.03 25.90
C LYS A 62 -23.14 4.03 25.23
N GLU A 63 -23.49 2.75 25.30
CA GLU A 63 -22.79 1.70 24.57
C GLU A 63 -22.84 1.94 23.07
N GLY A 64 -21.75 1.69 22.36
CA GLY A 64 -21.67 1.87 20.91
C GLY A 64 -21.40 3.30 20.43
N ILE A 65 -21.25 4.27 21.36
CA ILE A 65 -20.86 5.65 21.06
C ILE A 65 -19.43 5.91 21.55
N ALA A 66 -18.64 6.61 20.73
CA ALA A 66 -17.33 7.11 21.10
C ALA A 66 -17.31 8.64 20.97
N LYS A 67 -16.96 9.32 22.07
CA LYS A 67 -16.73 10.76 22.04
C LYS A 67 -15.31 11.05 21.58
N VAL A 68 -15.18 11.95 20.62
CA VAL A 68 -13.91 12.32 19.99
C VAL A 68 -13.81 13.82 19.79
N ASN A 69 -12.59 14.32 19.85
CA ASN A 69 -12.30 15.71 19.52
C ASN A 69 -12.46 15.96 18.00
N PRO A 70 -13.01 17.12 17.57
CA PRO A 70 -13.07 17.49 16.15
C PRO A 70 -11.70 17.53 15.44
N GLU A 71 -10.61 17.87 16.14
CA GLU A 71 -9.24 17.86 15.58
C GLU A 71 -8.79 16.44 15.21
N LEU A 72 -9.10 15.47 16.07
CA LEU A 72 -8.80 14.06 15.82
C LEU A 72 -9.55 13.57 14.57
N LEU A 73 -10.82 13.96 14.40
CA LEU A 73 -11.60 13.64 13.21
C LEU A 73 -11.03 14.27 11.93
N LYS A 74 -10.56 15.52 11.98
CA LYS A 74 -9.91 16.17 10.83
C LYS A 74 -8.66 15.42 10.37
N GLU A 75 -7.92 14.84 11.30
CA GLU A 75 -6.71 14.06 10.97
C GLU A 75 -7.03 12.70 10.35
N ILE A 76 -7.96 11.94 10.94
CA ILE A 76 -8.31 10.58 10.49
C ILE A 76 -9.26 10.62 9.27
N GLY A 77 -10.01 11.71 9.12
CA GLY A 77 -11.02 11.90 8.09
C GLY A 77 -12.42 11.86 8.71
N GLU A 78 -13.23 12.87 8.38
CA GLU A 78 -14.63 12.99 8.80
C GLU A 78 -15.41 11.73 8.39
N ALA A 79 -15.93 11.01 9.39
CA ALA A 79 -16.72 9.80 9.21
C ALA A 79 -17.75 9.69 10.33
N GLU A 80 -18.92 9.12 10.04
CA GLU A 80 -19.97 8.86 11.04
C GLU A 80 -19.58 7.72 11.99
N TYR A 81 -18.74 6.80 11.51
CA TYR A 81 -18.28 5.63 12.26
C TYR A 81 -16.76 5.57 12.31
N ILE A 82 -16.25 5.21 13.48
CA ILE A 82 -14.83 4.92 13.68
C ILE A 82 -14.63 3.46 14.07
N GLU A 83 -13.53 2.90 13.58
CA GLU A 83 -13.03 1.61 14.01
C GLU A 83 -11.87 1.83 14.98
N VAL A 84 -12.02 1.32 16.19
CA VAL A 84 -11.02 1.36 17.25
C VAL A 84 -10.39 -0.02 17.34
N VAL A 85 -9.11 -0.10 17.02
CA VAL A 85 -8.32 -1.34 17.06
C VAL A 85 -7.40 -1.32 18.28
N VAL A 86 -7.62 -2.24 19.20
CA VAL A 86 -6.78 -2.41 20.40
C VAL A 86 -5.83 -3.59 20.19
N ALA A 87 -4.53 -3.35 20.37
CA ALA A 87 -3.47 -4.35 20.27
C ALA A 87 -3.50 -5.21 18.98
N HIS A 88 -4.00 -4.66 17.86
CA HIS A 88 -4.20 -5.37 16.58
C HIS A 88 -5.13 -6.58 16.62
N ARG A 89 -5.73 -6.90 17.77
CA ARG A 89 -6.54 -8.10 17.98
C ARG A 89 -8.02 -7.76 18.04
N HIS A 90 -8.38 -6.76 18.83
CA HIS A 90 -9.77 -6.38 19.06
C HIS A 90 -10.13 -5.20 18.19
N ARG A 91 -11.20 -5.33 17.41
CA ARG A 91 -11.73 -4.26 16.55
C ARG A 91 -13.14 -3.94 16.99
N PHE A 92 -13.39 -2.68 17.29
CA PHE A 92 -14.69 -2.20 17.71
C PHE A 92 -15.16 -1.09 16.78
N ARG A 93 -16.42 -1.13 16.39
CA ARG A 93 -17.05 -0.07 15.63
C ARG A 93 -17.90 0.79 16.57
N TYR A 94 -17.64 2.09 16.55
CA TYR A 94 -18.38 3.06 17.35
C TYR A 94 -18.96 4.15 16.46
N ARG A 95 -20.12 4.65 16.83
CA ARG A 95 -20.67 5.88 16.29
C ARG A 95 -19.92 7.06 16.89
N VAL A 96 -19.56 8.02 16.04
CA VAL A 96 -18.83 9.22 16.43
C VAL A 96 -19.78 10.24 17.06
N GLU A 97 -19.44 10.72 18.25
CA GLU A 97 -20.04 11.91 18.87
C GLU A 97 -18.93 12.95 19.10
N VAL A 98 -19.10 14.16 18.57
CA VAL A 98 -18.06 15.18 18.63
C VAL A 98 -18.21 15.99 19.90
N ASP A 99 -17.14 16.08 20.68
CA ASP A 99 -17.12 16.84 21.93
C ASP A 99 -15.76 17.52 22.12
N GLU A 100 -15.77 18.83 22.37
CA GLU A 100 -14.56 19.64 22.54
C GLU A 100 -13.90 19.44 23.92
N GLN A 101 -14.62 18.85 24.88
CA GLN A 101 -14.05 18.49 26.19
C GLN A 101 -13.04 17.36 26.10
N VAL A 102 -13.11 16.54 25.04
CA VAL A 102 -12.20 15.41 24.84
C VAL A 102 -10.87 15.91 24.29
N PRO A 103 -9.72 15.56 24.89
CA PRO A 103 -8.41 15.91 24.33
C PRO A 103 -8.17 15.29 22.95
N PRO A 104 -7.37 15.91 22.06
CA PRO A 104 -7.13 15.42 20.70
C PRO A 104 -6.34 14.10 20.62
N ASN A 105 -5.76 13.64 21.73
CA ASN A 105 -5.01 12.38 21.82
C ASN A 105 -5.76 11.29 22.61
N GLU A 106 -7.00 11.57 23.01
CA GLU A 106 -7.84 10.68 23.80
C GLU A 106 -9.18 10.42 23.09
N VAL A 107 -9.77 9.27 23.36
CA VAL A 107 -11.10 8.89 22.89
C VAL A 107 -11.86 8.31 24.06
N TRP A 108 -13.06 8.85 24.31
CA TRP A 108 -13.88 8.40 25.42
C TRP A 108 -14.90 7.39 24.93
N VAL A 109 -14.97 6.26 25.61
CA VAL A 109 -15.86 5.15 25.29
C VAL A 109 -16.48 4.60 26.57
N ASN A 110 -17.62 3.92 26.43
CA ASN A 110 -18.21 3.22 27.55
C ASN A 110 -17.33 2.02 27.96
N GLY A 111 -16.90 2.02 29.23
CA GLY A 111 -16.04 1.00 29.83
C GLY A 111 -16.75 -0.27 30.28
N ALA A 112 -18.08 -0.39 30.19
CA ALA A 112 -18.83 -1.51 30.76
C ALA A 112 -18.44 -2.87 30.18
N LYS A 113 -18.25 -2.96 28.86
CA LYS A 113 -17.94 -4.22 28.15
C LYS A 113 -16.47 -4.38 27.77
N LEU A 114 -15.71 -3.29 27.77
CA LEU A 114 -14.29 -3.28 27.38
C LEU A 114 -13.36 -4.18 28.22
N PRO A 115 -13.53 -4.31 29.56
CA PRO A 115 -12.67 -5.19 30.35
C PRO A 115 -12.90 -6.68 30.04
N GLU A 116 -14.09 -7.08 29.59
CA GLU A 116 -14.37 -8.45 29.14
C GLU A 116 -13.54 -8.81 27.89
N TYR A 117 -13.26 -7.83 27.06
CA TYR A 117 -12.39 -7.97 25.89
C TYR A 117 -10.90 -7.80 26.21
N GLY A 118 -10.54 -7.64 27.49
CA GLY A 118 -9.15 -7.42 27.91
C GLY A 118 -8.62 -6.01 27.59
N VAL A 119 -9.53 -5.03 27.38
CA VAL A 119 -9.16 -3.63 27.21
C VAL A 119 -9.24 -2.93 28.56
N SER A 120 -8.12 -2.40 29.05
CA SER A 120 -8.05 -1.63 30.29
C SER A 120 -8.23 -0.13 30.03
N ASP A 121 -8.53 0.64 31.07
CA ASP A 121 -8.50 2.09 30.97
C ASP A 121 -7.09 2.57 30.56
N ASN A 122 -7.02 3.68 29.84
CA ASN A 122 -5.79 4.25 29.28
C ASN A 122 -5.05 3.34 28.27
N SER A 123 -5.74 2.35 27.69
CA SER A 123 -5.18 1.49 26.65
C SER A 123 -4.84 2.27 25.38
N ILE A 124 -3.76 1.86 24.71
CA ILE A 124 -3.38 2.42 23.41
C ILE A 124 -4.20 1.75 22.31
N ALA A 125 -4.96 2.55 21.57
CA ALA A 125 -5.74 2.10 20.44
C ALA A 125 -5.34 2.82 19.15
N THR A 126 -5.55 2.14 18.03
CA THR A 126 -5.43 2.71 16.69
C THR A 126 -6.82 3.00 16.18
N VAL A 127 -7.11 4.26 15.88
CA VAL A 127 -8.40 4.69 15.38
C VAL A 127 -8.30 4.90 13.87
N ARG A 128 -9.32 4.39 13.18
CA ARG A 128 -9.46 4.44 11.73
C ARG A 128 -10.86 4.97 11.40
N ALA A 129 -10.96 5.83 10.39
CA ALA A 129 -12.24 6.26 9.87
C ALA A 129 -12.83 5.13 9.02
N VAL A 130 -14.05 4.71 9.32
CA VAL A 130 -14.78 3.78 8.45
C VAL A 130 -15.59 4.62 7.47
N ARG A 131 -15.14 4.63 6.22
CA ARG A 131 -15.95 5.16 5.12
C ARG A 131 -16.87 4.05 4.62
N ALA A 132 -18.16 4.35 4.49
CA ALA A 132 -19.10 3.53 3.75
C ALA A 132 -18.85 3.67 2.24
#